data_AF-A0A3P6R723-F1
#
_entry.id   AF-A0A3P6R723-F1
#
_cell.length_a   1.000
_cell.length_b   1.000
_cell.length_c   1.000
_cell.angle_alpha   90.00
_cell.angle_beta   90.00
_cell.angle_gamma   90.00
#
_symmetry.space_group_name_H-M   'P 1'
#
loop_
_entity.id
_entity.type
_entity.pdbx_description
1 polymer ?
#
loop_
_entity_poly.entity_id
_entity_poly.type
_entity_poly.pdbx_seq_one_letter_code
_entity_poly.pdbx_strand_id
1 'polypeptide(L)'
;MEYCYSFNENPMNWSDAARYCHDKSRVLALIETDDDQTFYAGYLQGMLAATQAQTQGVTGVWTSVRSVPNGTEPAWVVFPGSYVVERYYWQPGEPSIYPNYDGK
;
A
#
# COMPACT_ATOMS: atom_id res chain seq x y z
N MET A 1 1.65 18.21 9.64
CA MET A 1 1.91 16.97 8.88
C MET A 1 2.90 17.33 7.78
N GLU A 2 4.16 16.91 7.89
CA GLU A 2 5.22 17.19 6.92
C GLU A 2 5.57 15.92 6.13
N TYR A 3 4.60 15.36 5.41
CA TYR A 3 4.85 14.27 4.46
C TYR A 3 4.49 14.73 3.05
N CYS A 4 5.35 14.40 2.09
CA CYS A 4 5.11 14.64 0.67
C CYS A 4 4.71 13.32 -0.01
N TYR A 5 3.54 13.33 -0.64
CA TYR A 5 3.00 12.17 -1.35
C TYR A 5 3.15 12.34 -2.86
N SER A 6 3.43 11.23 -3.55
CA SER A 6 3.48 11.17 -5.02
C SER A 6 2.81 9.91 -5.51
N PHE A 7 2.00 10.02 -6.55
CA PHE A 7 1.33 8.89 -7.20
C PHE A 7 2.17 8.37 -8.38
N ASN A 8 2.32 7.05 -8.50
CA ASN A 8 2.95 6.42 -9.64
C ASN A 8 1.89 5.66 -10.44
N GLU A 9 1.69 6.06 -11.69
CA GLU A 9 0.66 5.50 -12.57
C GLU A 9 1.06 4.17 -13.20
N ASN A 10 2.34 3.80 -13.16
CA ASN A 10 2.81 2.57 -13.79
C ASN A 10 2.46 1.35 -12.93
N PRO A 11 1.65 0.40 -13.43
CA PRO A 11 1.30 -0.79 -12.68
C PRO A 11 2.54 -1.64 -12.42
N MET A 12 2.66 -2.14 -11.19
CA MET A 12 3.75 -3.01 -10.74
C MET A 12 3.29 -3.89 -9.59
N ASN A 13 3.98 -5.01 -9.36
CA ASN A 13 3.76 -5.80 -8.14
C ASN A 13 4.25 -5.02 -6.90
N TRP A 14 3.83 -5.48 -5.72
CA TRP A 14 4.14 -4.79 -4.46
C TRP A 14 5.66 -4.68 -4.23
N SER A 15 6.41 -5.75 -4.51
CA SER A 15 7.86 -5.80 -4.31
C SER A 15 8.62 -4.79 -5.17
N ASP A 16 8.24 -4.65 -6.44
CA ASP A 16 8.80 -3.67 -7.36
C ASP A 16 8.39 -2.24 -6.97
N ALA A 17 7.18 -2.03 -6.45
CA ALA A 17 6.75 -0.73 -5.92
C ALA A 17 7.56 -0.30 -4.69
N ALA A 18 7.75 -1.21 -3.75
CA ALA A 18 8.56 -0.98 -2.57
C ALA A 18 10.01 -0.62 -2.95
N ARG A 19 10.59 -1.35 -3.91
CA ARG A 19 11.93 -1.05 -4.44
C ARG A 19 11.96 0.29 -5.18
N TYR A 20 10.98 0.56 -6.05
CA TYR A 20 10.90 1.81 -6.80
C TYR A 20 10.91 3.05 -5.89
N CYS A 21 10.17 3.02 -4.78
CA CYS A 21 10.17 4.09 -3.79
C CYS A 21 11.51 4.17 -3.05
N HIS A 22 12.01 3.02 -2.56
CA HIS A 22 13.25 2.95 -1.81
C HIS A 22 14.45 3.50 -2.60
N ASP A 23 14.56 3.16 -3.89
CA ASP A 23 15.62 3.63 -4.79
C ASP A 23 15.59 5.15 -5.02
N LYS A 24 14.48 5.81 -4.68
CA LYS A 24 14.31 7.27 -4.73
C LYS A 24 14.40 7.93 -3.35
N SER A 25 14.90 7.20 -2.35
CA SER A 25 14.95 7.62 -0.95
C SER A 25 13.56 7.99 -0.41
N ARG A 26 12.53 7.26 -0.86
CA ARG A 26 11.13 7.37 -0.42
C ARG A 26 10.66 6.01 0.08
N VAL A 27 9.46 5.97 0.66
CA VAL A 27 8.81 4.75 1.08
C VAL A 27 7.41 4.68 0.48
N LEU A 28 6.82 3.48 0.42
CA LEU A 28 5.39 3.37 0.14
C LEU A 28 4.60 4.08 1.25
N ALA A 29 3.46 4.63 0.90
CA ALA A 29 2.58 5.34 1.82
C ALA A 29 2.12 4.41 2.96
N LEU A 30 2.21 4.90 4.20
CA LEU A 30 1.64 4.26 5.39
C LEU A 30 0.43 5.06 5.86
N ILE A 31 -0.59 4.34 6.34
CA ILE A 31 -1.77 4.92 6.97
C ILE A 31 -1.68 4.61 8.46
N GLU A 32 -1.37 5.61 9.28
CA GLU A 32 -1.17 5.43 10.72
C GLU A 32 -2.35 5.94 11.55
N THR A 33 -3.05 6.94 11.01
CA THR A 33 -4.10 7.67 11.72
C THR A 33 -5.40 7.77 10.92
N ASP A 34 -6.49 8.14 11.60
CA ASP A 34 -7.79 8.35 10.94
C ASP A 34 -7.75 9.54 9.97
N ASP A 35 -6.92 10.54 10.28
CA ASP A 35 -6.69 11.69 9.40
C ASP A 35 -5.95 11.26 8.13
N ASP A 36 -4.95 10.38 8.25
CA ASP A 36 -4.27 9.80 7.09
C ASP A 36 -5.28 9.05 6.22
N GLN A 37 -6.08 8.15 6.81
CA GLN A 37 -7.08 7.37 6.08
C GLN A 37 -8.05 8.28 5.31
N THR A 38 -8.50 9.37 5.94
CA THR A 38 -9.40 10.35 5.33
C THR A 38 -8.72 11.08 4.18
N PHE A 39 -7.46 11.51 4.37
CA PHE A 39 -6.67 12.16 3.35
C PHE A 39 -6.43 11.24 2.14
N TYR A 40 -5.98 10.00 2.36
CA TYR A 40 -5.70 9.06 1.29
C TYR A 40 -6.95 8.71 0.48
N ALA A 41 -8.11 8.53 1.13
CA ALA A 41 -9.36 8.24 0.43
C ALA A 41 -9.68 9.31 -0.64
N GLY A 42 -9.55 10.60 -0.29
CA GLY A 42 -9.76 11.70 -1.23
C GLY A 42 -8.63 11.86 -2.24
N TYR A 43 -7.37 11.79 -1.80
CA TYR A 43 -6.21 11.93 -2.66
C TYR A 43 -6.18 10.86 -3.76
N LEU A 44 -6.41 9.59 -3.40
CA LEU A 44 -6.39 8.48 -4.35
C LEU A 44 -7.52 8.56 -5.35
N GLN A 45 -8.73 8.94 -4.92
CA GLN A 45 -9.85 9.14 -5.84
C GLN A 45 -9.53 10.25 -6.87
N GLY A 46 -8.96 11.36 -6.42
CA GLY A 46 -8.53 12.45 -7.31
C GLY A 46 -7.45 12.03 -8.29
N MET A 47 -6.42 11.31 -7.82
CA MET A 47 -5.34 10.82 -8.69
C MET A 47 -5.83 9.79 -9.69
N LEU A 48 -6.65 8.82 -9.29
CA LEU A 48 -7.20 7.82 -10.22
C LEU A 48 -8.08 8.46 -11.31
N ALA A 49 -8.84 9.50 -10.97
CA ALA A 49 -9.65 10.25 -11.94
C ALA A 49 -8.81 11.13 -12.89
N ALA A 50 -7.66 11.65 -12.42
CA ALA A 50 -6.79 12.52 -13.19
C ALA A 50 -5.77 11.77 -14.07
N THR A 51 -5.62 10.45 -13.88
CA THR A 51 -4.57 9.64 -14.49
C THR A 51 -5.14 8.54 -15.39
N GLN A 52 -4.29 7.90 -16.20
CA GLN A 52 -4.73 6.78 -17.04
C GLN A 52 -4.81 5.45 -16.26
N ALA A 53 -4.46 5.43 -14.97
CA ALA A 53 -4.42 4.21 -14.16
C ALA A 53 -5.74 3.43 -14.20
N GLN A 54 -6.89 4.12 -14.16
CA GLN A 54 -8.20 3.47 -14.21
C GLN A 54 -8.45 2.75 -15.55
N THR A 55 -7.91 3.26 -16.67
CA THR A 55 -8.02 2.63 -17.99
C THR A 55 -7.16 1.38 -18.13
N GLN A 56 -6.16 1.22 -17.26
CA GLN A 56 -5.27 0.06 -17.21
C GLN A 56 -5.81 -1.06 -16.31
N GLY A 57 -7.05 -0.93 -15.80
CA GLY A 57 -7.67 -1.93 -14.93
C GLY A 57 -7.12 -1.90 -13.50
N VAL A 58 -6.45 -0.82 -13.09
CA VAL A 58 -5.96 -0.64 -11.71
C VAL A 58 -7.15 -0.40 -10.80
N THR A 59 -7.35 -1.28 -9.81
CA THR A 59 -8.46 -1.23 -8.84
C THR A 59 -8.03 -0.73 -7.45
N GLY A 60 -6.73 -0.51 -7.24
CA GLY A 60 -6.17 -0.09 -5.97
C GLY A 60 -4.71 0.34 -6.08
N VAL A 61 -4.15 0.80 -4.97
CA VAL A 61 -2.75 1.22 -4.87
C VAL A 61 -2.03 0.42 -3.80
N TRP A 62 -0.73 0.22 -3.98
CA TRP A 62 0.10 -0.39 -2.96
C TRP A 62 0.43 0.58 -1.84
N THR A 63 0.29 0.12 -0.60
CA THR A 63 0.76 0.79 0.62
C THR A 63 1.94 0.04 1.21
N SER A 64 2.59 0.60 2.22
CA SER A 64 3.79 0.02 2.85
C SER A 64 3.56 -1.27 3.63
N VAL A 65 2.31 -1.67 3.85
CA VAL A 65 1.97 -2.84 4.66
C VAL A 65 2.14 -4.12 3.83
N ARG A 66 2.80 -5.13 4.42
CA ARG A 66 2.89 -6.50 3.89
C ARG A 66 2.68 -7.53 4.99
N SER A 67 2.36 -8.75 4.60
CA SER A 67 2.36 -9.89 5.52
C SER A 67 3.75 -10.49 5.67
N VAL A 68 4.02 -11.05 6.85
CA VAL A 68 5.17 -11.92 7.12
C VAL A 68 4.69 -13.18 7.87
N PRO A 69 5.36 -14.33 7.70
CA PRO A 69 5.01 -15.55 8.44
C PRO A 69 5.14 -15.35 9.95
N ASN A 70 4.09 -15.70 10.72
CA ASN A 70 4.10 -15.62 12.18
C ASN A 70 3.37 -16.83 12.82
N GLY A 71 3.98 -18.00 12.72
CA GLY A 71 3.36 -19.24 13.20
C GLY A 71 2.24 -19.69 12.28
N THR A 72 1.02 -19.82 12.81
CA THR A 72 -0.16 -20.28 12.06
C THR A 72 -0.88 -19.15 11.32
N GLU A 73 -0.64 -17.90 11.69
CA GLU A 73 -1.29 -16.72 11.11
C GLU A 73 -0.24 -15.71 10.63
N PRO A 74 -0.53 -14.92 9.59
CA PRO A 74 0.39 -13.86 9.16
C PRO A 74 0.40 -12.71 10.17
N ALA A 75 1.57 -12.09 10.35
CA ALA A 75 1.67 -10.76 10.96
C ALA A 75 1.75 -9.70 9.86
N TRP A 76 1.15 -8.54 10.10
CA TRP A 76 1.19 -7.40 9.18
C TRP A 76 2.22 -6.40 9.65
N VAL A 77 3.16 -6.05 8.77
CA VAL A 77 4.29 -5.19 9.09
C VAL A 77 4.50 -4.10 8.05
N VAL A 78 5.11 -3.01 8.47
CA VAL A 78 5.48 -1.88 7.63
C VAL A 78 6.84 -2.09 6.97
N PHE A 79 6.95 -1.79 5.68
CA PHE A 79 8.21 -1.67 4.94
C PHE A 79 8.57 -0.20 4.68
N PRO A 80 9.85 0.23 4.81
CA PRO A 80 11.04 -0.57 5.10
C PRO A 80 11.12 -1.01 6.57
N GLY A 81 11.69 -2.20 6.79
CA GLY A 81 11.73 -2.86 8.08
C GLY A 81 10.62 -3.90 8.26
N SER A 82 10.26 -4.13 9.53
CA SER A 82 9.24 -5.09 9.95
C SER A 82 8.55 -4.65 11.26
N TYR A 83 8.17 -3.38 11.36
CA TYR A 83 7.40 -2.88 12.51
C TYR A 83 5.96 -3.39 12.43
N VAL A 84 5.45 -3.96 13.51
CA VAL A 84 4.09 -4.53 13.56
C VAL A 84 3.07 -3.41 13.43
N VAL A 85 2.08 -3.61 12.56
CA VAL A 85 0.96 -2.69 12.40
C VAL A 85 -0.03 -2.90 13.55
N GLU A 86 -0.20 -1.89 14.40
CA GLU A 86 -1.14 -1.96 15.53
C GLU A 86 -2.56 -1.53 15.14
N ARG A 87 -2.69 -0.67 14.13
CA ARG A 87 -3.97 -0.14 13.65
C ARG A 87 -4.12 -0.37 12.15
N TYR A 88 -5.26 -0.91 11.76
CA TYR A 88 -5.55 -1.25 10.38
C TYR A 88 -6.88 -0.67 9.92
N TYR A 89 -6.96 -0.38 8.62
CA TYR A 89 -8.10 0.19 7.93
C TYR A 89 -8.66 -0.77 6.89
N TRP A 90 -8.64 -2.07 7.21
CA TRP A 90 -9.16 -3.13 6.36
C TRP A 90 -10.64 -2.93 6.09
N GLN A 91 -11.05 -3.22 4.85
CA GLN A 91 -12.46 -3.31 4.53
C GLN A 91 -13.10 -4.53 5.20
N PRO A 92 -14.43 -4.55 5.41
CA PRO A 92 -15.10 -5.73 5.94
C PRO A 92 -14.76 -6.99 5.13
N GLY A 93 -14.20 -8.01 5.79
CA GLY A 93 -13.75 -9.26 5.16
C GLY A 93 -12.28 -9.30 4.75
N GLU A 94 -11.55 -8.18 4.88
CA GLU A 94 -10.10 -8.10 4.71
C GLU A 94 -9.36 -8.25 6.06
N PRO A 95 -8.09 -8.70 6.07
CA PRO A 95 -7.30 -9.08 4.91
C PRO A 95 -7.72 -10.45 4.35
N SER A 96 -7.99 -10.48 3.05
CA SER A 96 -8.19 -11.69 2.29
C SER A 96 -6.82 -12.38 2.15
N ILE A 97 -6.65 -13.49 2.85
CA ILE A 97 -5.40 -14.28 2.81
C ILE A 97 -5.27 -15.02 1.48
N TYR A 98 -4.98 -14.30 0.41
CA TYR A 98 -4.60 -14.92 -0.86
C TYR A 98 -3.15 -15.44 -0.77
N PRO A 99 -2.85 -16.63 -1.34
CA PRO A 99 -1.47 -17.07 -1.50
C PRO A 99 -0.73 -16.05 -2.37
N ASN A 100 0.54 -15.82 -2.02
CA ASN A 100 1.41 -14.80 -2.58
C ASN A 100 1.23 -14.60 -4.11
N TYR A 101 0.84 -13.39 -4.52
CA TYR A 101 0.70 -13.01 -5.94
C TYR A 101 2.05 -12.85 -6.66
N ASP A 102 3.18 -13.04 -5.96
CA ASP A 102 4.53 -13.14 -6.54
C ASP A 102 4.71 -14.42 -7.42
N GLY A 103 3.65 -15.20 -7.63
CA GLY A 103 3.63 -16.34 -8.56
C GLY A 103 3.65 -15.93 -10.04
N LYS A 104 4.72 -15.27 -10.48
CA LYS A 104 5.26 -15.36 -11.85
C LYS A 104 6.78 -15.37 -11.83
#